data_AF-A0A2G9P0B2-F1
#
_entry.id   AF-A0A2G9P0B2-F1
#
_cell.length_a   1.000
_cell.length_b   1.000
_cell.length_c   1.000
_cell.angle_alpha   90.00
_cell.angle_beta   90.00
_cell.angle_gamma   90.00
#
_symmetry.space_group_name_H-M   'P 1'
#
loop_
_entity.id
_entity.type
_entity.pdbx_description
1 polymer ?
#
loop_
_entity_poly.entity_id
_entity_poly.type
_entity_poly.pdbx_seq_one_letter_code
_entity_poly.pdbx_strand_id
1 'polypeptide(L)'
;ITVSSDLESKTTQLSDKISPNSCLISGAKISASDPKTIQIKYEDSGAKSQQIDDLDKKLEELNKTFQEEKKSLDELVNLNPRPADFTQKVDEISQNIIKLRQDILYTKSLKYKILSTQ
;
A
#
# COMPACT_ATOMS: atom_id res chain seq x y z
N ILE A 1 -9.82 0.20 18.20
CA ILE A 1 -9.79 1.24 19.27
C ILE A 1 -8.82 0.76 20.34
N THR A 2 -7.86 1.59 20.72
CA THR A 2 -6.91 1.27 21.79
C THR A 2 -7.18 2.19 22.97
N VAL A 3 -7.45 1.62 24.14
CA VAL A 3 -7.63 2.33 25.41
C VAL A 3 -6.40 2.04 26.26
N SER A 4 -5.72 3.07 26.73
CA SER A 4 -4.47 2.96 27.50
C SER A 4 -4.51 3.79 28.77
N SER A 5 -3.87 3.30 29.83
CA SER A 5 -3.63 4.00 31.10
C SER A 5 -2.15 3.95 31.48
N ASP A 6 -1.81 4.47 32.66
CA ASP A 6 -0.49 4.32 33.27
C ASP A 6 -0.13 2.88 33.66
N LEU A 7 -1.11 1.98 33.76
CA LEU A 7 -0.90 0.60 34.20
C LEU A 7 -1.06 -0.45 33.10
N GLU A 8 -1.98 -0.25 32.16
CA GLU A 8 -2.28 -1.25 31.13
C GLU A 8 -2.77 -0.61 29.84
N SER A 9 -2.71 -1.38 28.74
CA SER A 9 -3.26 -1.01 27.44
C SER A 9 -4.09 -2.16 26.90
N LYS A 10 -5.28 -1.85 26.36
CA LYS A 10 -6.20 -2.81 25.76
C LYS A 10 -6.69 -2.31 24.41
N THR A 11 -6.58 -3.17 23.41
CA THR A 11 -7.11 -2.92 22.07
C THR A 11 -8.40 -3.71 21.86
N THR A 12 -9.45 -3.03 21.43
CA THR A 12 -10.75 -3.61 21.09
C THR A 12 -11.01 -3.37 19.61
N GLN A 13 -11.29 -4.44 18.87
CA GLN A 13 -11.71 -4.35 17.47
C GLN A 13 -13.21 -4.02 17.40
N LEU A 14 -13.58 -3.08 16.54
CA LEU A 14 -14.97 -2.83 16.18
C LEU A 14 -15.33 -3.78 15.03
N SER A 15 -16.56 -4.27 15.00
CA SER A 15 -17.03 -5.12 13.89
C SER A 15 -17.02 -4.36 12.57
N ASP A 16 -16.57 -5.03 11.50
CA ASP A 16 -16.36 -4.43 10.16
C ASP A 16 -17.65 -4.00 9.44
N LYS A 17 -18.82 -4.41 9.93
CA LYS A 17 -20.13 -4.06 9.35
C LYS A 17 -20.99 -3.32 10.37
N ILE A 18 -20.99 -1.99 10.28
CA ILE A 18 -21.97 -1.13 10.94
C ILE A 18 -23.01 -0.75 9.89
N SER A 19 -24.28 -1.12 10.13
CA SER A 19 -25.37 -0.78 9.20
C SER A 19 -25.58 0.74 9.12
N PRO A 20 -26.00 1.28 7.96
CA PRO A 20 -26.36 2.70 7.86
C PRO A 20 -27.41 3.08 8.91
N ASN A 21 -27.27 4.25 9.53
CA ASN A 21 -28.13 4.74 10.62
C ASN A 21 -28.12 3.90 11.91
N SER A 22 -27.06 3.11 12.16
CA SER A 22 -26.88 2.39 13.42
C SER A 22 -25.68 2.94 14.22
N CYS A 23 -25.78 2.88 15.54
CA CYS A 23 -24.67 3.18 16.45
C CYS A 23 -24.22 1.88 17.13
N LEU A 24 -22.96 1.52 16.93
CA LEU A 24 -22.34 0.39 17.62
C LEU A 24 -21.76 0.88 18.96
N ILE A 25 -22.33 0.41 20.06
CA ILE A 25 -21.82 0.69 21.40
C ILE A 25 -20.90 -0.45 21.82
N SER A 26 -19.62 -0.15 22.02
CA SER A 26 -18.62 -1.06 22.58
C SER A 26 -18.05 -0.50 23.87
N GLY A 27 -17.79 -1.36 24.86
CA GLY A 27 -17.15 -0.99 26.12
C GLY A 27 -15.88 -1.79 26.37
N ALA A 28 -14.88 -1.15 26.98
CA ALA A 28 -13.66 -1.80 27.44
C ALA A 28 -13.43 -1.45 28.92
N LYS A 29 -13.06 -2.44 29.74
CA LYS A 29 -12.68 -2.24 31.14
C LYS A 29 -11.17 -2.15 31.24
N ILE A 30 -10.67 -1.05 31.82
CA ILE A 30 -9.24 -0.78 32.00
C ILE A 30 -8.90 -0.47 33.47
N SER A 31 -7.73 -0.90 33.92
CA SER A 31 -7.15 -0.56 35.23
C SER A 31 -6.27 0.69 35.11
N ALA A 32 -6.32 1.64 36.05
CA ALA A 32 -5.48 2.83 36.07
C ALA A 32 -5.19 3.26 37.52
N SER A 33 -3.99 3.77 37.81
CA SER A 33 -3.70 4.31 39.16
C SER A 33 -4.21 5.75 39.28
N ASP A 34 -4.15 6.51 38.19
CA ASP A 34 -4.72 7.86 38.09
C ASP A 34 -5.73 7.91 36.92
N PRO A 35 -7.03 8.19 37.17
CA PRO A 35 -8.04 8.30 36.13
C PRO A 35 -7.71 9.31 35.01
N LYS A 36 -6.86 10.31 35.28
CA LYS A 36 -6.47 11.33 34.28
C LYS A 36 -5.51 10.80 33.22
N THR A 37 -4.93 9.62 33.41
CA THR A 37 -3.98 9.00 32.47
C THR A 37 -4.69 8.19 31.38
N ILE A 38 -6.00 7.95 31.55
CA ILE A 38 -6.79 7.17 30.60
C ILE A 38 -6.89 7.95 29.28
N GLN A 39 -6.33 7.35 28.22
CA GLN A 39 -6.36 7.88 26.86
C GLN A 39 -7.02 6.88 25.93
N ILE A 40 -7.79 7.40 24.98
CA ILE A 40 -8.45 6.62 23.94
C ILE A 40 -7.83 7.04 22.60
N LYS A 41 -7.27 6.07 21.87
CA LYS A 41 -6.76 6.24 20.53
C LYS A 41 -7.60 5.44 19.54
N TYR A 42 -8.09 6.13 18.52
CA TYR A 42 -8.68 5.48 17.35
C TYR A 42 -7.53 5.15 16.40
N GLU A 43 -7.07 3.91 16.44
CA GLU A 43 -6.22 3.37 15.37
C GLU A 43 -7.10 2.97 14.20
N ASP A 44 -7.07 3.78 13.14
CA ASP A 44 -7.67 3.45 11.86
C ASP A 44 -6.78 2.45 11.11
N SER A 45 -6.64 1.25 11.68
CA SER A 45 -5.89 0.15 11.06
C SER A 45 -6.60 -0.34 9.78
N GLY A 46 -7.92 -0.19 9.69
CA GLY A 46 -8.73 -0.56 8.52
C GLY A 46 -8.38 0.26 7.28
N ALA A 47 -8.35 1.60 7.38
CA ALA A 47 -7.99 2.44 6.24
C ALA A 47 -6.51 2.24 5.83
N LYS A 48 -5.61 2.05 6.80
CA LYS A 48 -4.20 1.74 6.49
C LYS A 48 -4.06 0.37 5.79
N SER A 49 -4.81 -0.64 6.21
CA SER A 49 -4.81 -1.97 5.56
C SER A 49 -5.31 -1.88 4.13
N GLN A 50 -6.43 -1.18 3.90
CA GLN A 50 -6.97 -0.99 2.54
C GLN A 50 -5.98 -0.25 1.63
N GLN A 51 -5.31 0.79 2.15
CA GLN A 51 -4.28 1.51 1.40
C GLN A 51 -3.08 0.62 1.04
N ILE A 52 -2.68 -0.29 1.92
CA ILE A 52 -1.61 -1.26 1.64
C ILE A 52 -2.05 -2.24 0.54
N ASP A 53 -3.26 -2.78 0.64
CA ASP A 53 -3.80 -3.71 -0.35
C ASP A 53 -3.91 -3.07 -1.74
N ASP A 54 -4.33 -1.80 -1.81
CA ASP A 54 -4.41 -1.06 -3.07
C ASP A 54 -3.01 -0.78 -3.65
N LEU A 55 -2.02 -0.47 -2.80
CA LEU A 55 -0.63 -0.30 -3.22
C LEU A 55 -0.01 -1.62 -3.70
N ASP A 56 -0.39 -2.76 -3.10
CA ASP A 56 0.08 -4.08 -3.52
C ASP A 56 -0.47 -4.49 -4.89
N LYS A 57 -1.77 -4.27 -5.14
CA LYS A 57 -2.36 -4.47 -6.47
C LYS A 57 -1.66 -3.61 -7.52
N LYS A 58 -1.45 -2.33 -7.20
CA LYS A 58 -0.72 -1.41 -8.10
C LYS A 58 0.71 -1.88 -8.37
N LEU A 59 1.41 -2.41 -7.36
CA LEU A 59 2.75 -2.98 -7.55
C LEU A 59 2.72 -4.22 -8.43
N GLU A 60 1.74 -5.09 -8.28
CA GLU A 60 1.58 -6.27 -9.13
C GLU A 60 1.38 -5.87 -10.59
N GLU A 61 0.47 -4.92 -10.85
CA GLU A 61 0.23 -4.37 -12.19
C GLU A 61 1.48 -3.73 -12.80
N LEU A 62 2.16 -2.84 -12.06
CA LEU A 62 3.38 -2.19 -12.53
C LEU A 62 4.50 -3.19 -12.82
N ASN A 63 4.68 -4.22 -11.99
CA ASN A 63 5.69 -5.25 -12.22
C ASN A 63 5.33 -6.09 -13.45
N LYS A 64 4.05 -6.42 -13.65
CA LYS A 64 3.59 -7.13 -14.84
C LYS A 64 3.91 -6.35 -16.10
N THR A 65 3.50 -5.09 -16.18
CA THR A 65 3.78 -4.21 -17.33
C THR A 65 5.28 -4.03 -17.55
N PHE A 66 6.08 -3.93 -16.48
CA PHE A 66 7.53 -3.86 -16.59
C PHE A 66 8.16 -5.11 -17.20
N GLN A 67 7.65 -6.31 -16.88
CA GLN A 67 8.14 -7.54 -17.52
C GLN A 67 7.70 -7.63 -18.98
N GLU A 68 6.49 -7.19 -19.30
CA GLU A 68 5.97 -7.14 -20.67
C GLU A 68 6.84 -6.22 -21.54
N GLU A 69 7.12 -4.99 -21.11
CA GLU A 69 8.00 -4.05 -21.82
C GLU A 69 9.43 -4.60 -22.00
N LYS A 70 9.98 -5.27 -20.97
CA LYS A 70 11.30 -5.92 -21.10
C LYS A 70 11.28 -7.05 -22.12
N LYS A 71 10.20 -7.83 -22.17
CA LYS A 71 10.02 -8.90 -23.16
C LYS A 71 9.89 -8.31 -24.56
N SER A 72 9.11 -7.24 -24.73
CA SER A 72 9.00 -6.53 -26.00
C SER A 72 10.33 -5.96 -26.49
N LEU A 73 11.16 -5.45 -25.57
CA LEU A 73 12.51 -5.00 -25.92
C LEU A 73 13.38 -6.16 -26.40
N ASP A 74 13.37 -7.30 -25.69
CA ASP A 74 14.15 -8.48 -26.05
C ASP A 74 13.71 -9.05 -27.42
N GLU A 75 12.40 -9.15 -27.66
CA GLU A 75 11.83 -9.57 -28.94
C GLU A 75 12.25 -8.62 -30.07
N LEU A 76 12.23 -7.30 -29.84
CA LEU A 76 12.64 -6.31 -30.82
C LEU A 76 14.13 -6.39 -31.15
N VAL A 77 15.00 -6.59 -30.15
CA VAL A 77 16.45 -6.67 -30.34
C VAL A 77 16.85 -7.95 -31.09
N ASN A 78 16.11 -9.04 -30.88
CA ASN A 78 16.34 -10.34 -31.53
C ASN A 78 15.71 -10.45 -32.94
N LEU A 79 14.90 -9.47 -33.37
CA LEU A 79 14.30 -9.42 -34.70
C LEU A 79 15.36 -9.20 -35.79
N ASN A 80 15.38 -10.10 -36.78
CA ASN A 80 16.25 -10.03 -37.95
C ASN A 80 15.47 -10.43 -39.23
N PRO A 81 15.34 -9.56 -40.24
CA PRO A 81 15.90 -8.21 -40.34
C PRO A 81 15.24 -7.24 -39.36
N ARG A 82 16.02 -6.26 -38.89
CA ARG A 82 15.52 -5.20 -38.01
C ARG A 82 14.54 -4.30 -38.78
N PRO A 83 13.45 -3.84 -38.13
CA PRO A 83 12.51 -2.94 -38.77
C PRO A 83 13.12 -1.53 -38.95
N ALA A 84 12.59 -0.75 -39.88
CA ALA A 84 13.10 0.60 -40.18
C ALA A 84 12.98 1.57 -39.00
N ASP A 85 12.00 1.34 -38.12
CA ASP A 85 11.73 2.14 -36.92
C ASP A 85 12.40 1.58 -35.65
N PHE A 86 13.34 0.64 -35.80
CA PHE A 86 13.99 -0.06 -34.69
C PHE A 86 14.53 0.89 -33.61
N THR A 87 15.32 1.89 -33.99
CA THR A 87 15.93 2.83 -33.04
C THR A 87 14.89 3.62 -32.25
N GLN A 88 13.80 4.05 -32.90
CA GLN A 88 12.72 4.79 -32.25
C GLN A 88 11.99 3.92 -31.24
N LYS A 89 11.63 2.68 -31.63
CA LYS A 89 10.96 1.73 -30.73
C LYS A 89 11.83 1.32 -29.55
N VAL A 90 13.13 1.11 -29.77
CA VAL A 90 14.07 0.80 -28.68
C VAL A 90 14.14 1.96 -27.68
N ASP A 91 14.21 3.21 -28.15
CA ASP A 91 14.23 4.37 -27.26
C ASP A 91 12.91 4.49 -26.48
N GLU A 92 11.76 4.38 -27.16
CA GLU A 92 10.44 4.45 -26.54
C GLU A 92 10.25 3.39 -25.44
N ILE A 93 10.52 2.12 -25.75
CA ILE A 93 10.44 1.02 -24.79
C ILE A 93 11.42 1.24 -23.63
N SER A 94 12.63 1.75 -23.91
CA SER A 94 13.62 2.05 -22.87
C SER A 94 13.15 3.16 -21.93
N GLN A 95 12.52 4.22 -22.44
CA GLN A 95 11.92 5.28 -21.64
C GLN A 95 10.76 4.75 -20.78
N ASN A 96 9.91 3.89 -21.35
CA ASN A 96 8.82 3.25 -20.61
C ASN A 96 9.35 2.38 -19.46
N ILE A 97 10.39 1.59 -19.70
CA ILE A 97 11.07 0.79 -18.66
C ILE A 97 11.64 1.67 -17.55
N ILE A 98 12.26 2.82 -17.89
CA ILE A 98 12.80 3.76 -16.90
C ILE A 98 11.66 4.34 -16.04
N LYS A 99 10.56 4.78 -16.68
CA LYS A 99 9.40 5.33 -15.99
C LYS A 99 8.76 4.29 -15.06
N LEU A 100 8.54 3.07 -15.53
CA LEU A 100 7.99 1.98 -14.73
C LEU A 100 8.88 1.66 -13.51
N ARG A 101 10.21 1.71 -13.63
CA ARG A 101 11.11 1.56 -12.48
C ARG A 101 10.90 2.66 -11.45
N GLN A 102 10.77 3.92 -11.90
CA GLN A 102 10.51 5.04 -11.00
C GLN A 102 9.16 4.90 -10.30
N ASP A 103 8.11 4.52 -11.02
CA ASP A 103 6.77 4.31 -10.47
C ASP A 103 6.73 3.15 -9.46
N ILE A 104 7.44 2.06 -9.72
CA ILE A 104 7.60 0.94 -8.78
C ILE A 104 8.32 1.40 -7.50
N LEU A 105 9.44 2.12 -7.64
CA LEU A 105 10.20 2.62 -6.50
C LEU A 105 9.38 3.60 -5.66
N TYR A 106 8.68 4.51 -6.31
CA TYR A 106 7.78 5.46 -5.65
C TYR A 106 6.66 4.73 -4.91
N THR A 107 5.98 3.78 -5.55
CA THR A 107 4.89 3.01 -4.93
C THR A 107 5.39 2.19 -3.74
N LYS A 108 6.57 1.56 -3.84
CA LYS A 108 7.23 0.92 -2.69
C LYS A 108 7.50 1.91 -1.56
N SER A 109 8.01 3.10 -1.87
CA SER A 109 8.29 4.13 -0.86
C SER A 109 7.04 4.56 -0.10
N LEU A 110 5.90 4.71 -0.79
CA LEU A 110 4.62 5.01 -0.18
C LEU A 110 4.16 3.88 0.76
N LYS A 111 4.27 2.63 0.30
CA LYS A 111 3.94 1.46 1.13
C LYS A 111 4.80 1.40 2.39
N TYR A 112 6.12 1.58 2.25
CA TYR A 112 7.04 1.62 3.39
C TYR A 112 6.69 2.74 4.37
N LYS A 113 6.32 3.93 3.88
CA LYS A 113 5.91 5.05 4.73
C LYS A 113 4.69 4.69 5.58
N ILE A 114 3.69 4.02 5.01
CA ILE A 114 2.49 3.60 5.76
C ILE A 114 2.88 2.57 6.83
N LEU A 115 3.70 1.58 6.46
CA LEU A 115 4.17 0.53 7.38
C LEU A 115 5.10 1.05 8.48
N SER A 116 5.94 2.05 8.20
CA SER A 116 6.86 2.65 9.18
C SER A 116 6.19 3.63 10.13
N THR A 117 4.90 3.94 9.92
CA THR A 117 4.09 4.77 10.82
C THR A 117 3.25 3.90 11.78
N GLN A 118 3.71 2.66 12.04
CA GLN A 118 3.21 1.75 13.07
C GLN A 118 4.11 1.81 14.31
#